data_AF-A0A8C3SID3-F1
#
_entry.id   AF-A0A8C3SID3-F1
#
_cell.length_a   1.000
_cell.length_b   1.000
_cell.length_c   1.000
_cell.angle_alpha   90.00
_cell.angle_beta   90.00
_cell.angle_gamma   90.00
#
_symmetry.space_group_name_H-M   'P 1'
#
loop_
_entity.id
_entity.type
_entity.pdbx_description
1 polymer ?
#
loop_
_entity_poly.entity_id
_entity_poly.type
_entity_poly.pdbx_seq_one_letter_code
_entity_poly.pdbx_strand_id
1 'polypeptide(L)'
;MIDVTLPCSHVMRTECYRQKMPPNCLETCKQRLECGHHCKGNCYDCVQGRLHVHCRNKCTRVLLCSHQCQESCFENCPPCKRKCPNKCRHSRCDKPCGEICFPCIQPCSWKCRHYRCTQLCSEMCNRSRCNEPCRKSLQCSHPCAGLCGEPCPPKCRTCHGDELAEIFFGAEDEPGARFVLLEDCGHPSVPSPGTDRSPTTTFLAPCMVPPPCSSSQPPLLTPACTPDVASDSSRDPWRDSCPRP
;
A
#
# COMPACT_ATOMS: atom_id res chain seq x y z
N MET A 1 -29.67 49.81 -16.04
CA MET A 1 -29.37 48.37 -15.93
C MET A 1 -30.29 47.52 -16.82
N ILE A 2 -29.71 46.56 -17.54
CA ILE A 2 -30.37 45.56 -18.39
C ILE A 2 -29.80 44.16 -18.06
N ASP A 3 -30.59 43.12 -18.29
CA ASP A 3 -30.15 41.72 -18.15
C ASP A 3 -29.59 41.23 -19.50
N VAL A 4 -28.34 40.77 -19.52
CA VAL A 4 -27.67 40.23 -20.72
C VAL A 4 -27.27 38.78 -20.49
N THR A 5 -27.67 37.90 -21.40
CA THR A 5 -27.26 36.49 -21.40
C THR A 5 -25.88 36.36 -22.05
N LEU A 6 -24.90 35.87 -21.28
CA LEU A 6 -23.53 35.65 -21.74
C LEU A 6 -23.42 34.34 -22.56
N PRO A 7 -22.35 34.13 -23.36
CA PRO A 7 -22.16 32.89 -24.12
C PRO A 7 -22.07 31.62 -23.26
N CYS A 8 -21.77 31.77 -21.97
CA CYS A 8 -21.80 30.70 -20.97
C CYS A 8 -23.20 30.45 -20.37
N SER A 9 -24.27 30.91 -21.05
CA SER A 9 -25.69 30.85 -20.67
C SER A 9 -26.11 31.51 -19.34
N HIS A 10 -25.18 32.09 -18.60
CA HIS A 10 -25.48 32.89 -17.39
C HIS A 10 -26.00 34.28 -17.73
N VAL A 11 -26.95 34.76 -16.93
CA VAL A 11 -27.54 36.10 -17.05
C VAL A 11 -26.84 37.05 -16.09
N MET A 12 -26.46 38.23 -16.57
CA MET A 12 -25.79 39.25 -15.76
C MET A 12 -26.42 40.63 -15.96
N ARG A 13 -26.56 41.37 -14.86
CA ARG A 13 -27.00 42.77 -14.87
C ARG A 13 -25.85 43.69 -15.22
N THR A 14 -26.02 44.48 -16.28
CA THR A 14 -25.03 45.48 -16.72
C THR A 14 -25.72 46.76 -17.18
N GLU A 15 -24.95 47.82 -17.39
CA GLU A 15 -25.50 49.06 -17.93
C GLU A 15 -25.75 48.96 -19.44
N CYS A 16 -26.77 49.68 -19.92
CA CYS A 16 -27.24 49.60 -21.31
C CYS A 16 -26.12 49.87 -22.33
N TYR A 17 -25.21 50.79 -22.03
CA TYR A 17 -24.10 51.13 -22.94
C TYR A 17 -23.01 50.05 -22.99
N ARG A 18 -22.94 49.15 -22.00
CA ARG A 18 -21.98 48.02 -21.94
C ARG A 18 -22.53 46.74 -22.58
N GLN A 19 -23.73 46.78 -23.17
CA GLN A 19 -24.34 45.61 -23.81
C GLN A 19 -23.43 44.96 -24.88
N LYS A 20 -22.70 45.78 -25.65
CA LYS A 20 -21.79 45.32 -26.71
C LYS A 20 -20.47 44.74 -26.19
N MET A 21 -20.11 45.02 -24.94
CA MET A 21 -18.89 44.52 -24.29
C MET A 21 -19.22 44.17 -22.83
N PRO A 22 -20.00 43.10 -22.62
CA PRO A 22 -20.42 42.73 -21.28
C PRO A 22 -19.20 42.22 -20.48
N PRO A 23 -19.17 42.46 -19.16
CA PRO A 23 -18.08 41.98 -18.31
C PRO A 23 -18.00 40.44 -18.24
N ASN A 24 -16.91 39.96 -17.66
CA ASN A 24 -16.64 38.55 -17.48
C ASN A 24 -17.64 37.89 -16.51
N CYS A 25 -18.05 36.65 -16.81
CA CYS A 25 -18.92 35.87 -15.93
C CYS A 25 -18.15 35.36 -14.71
N LEU A 26 -18.56 35.75 -13.50
CA LEU A 26 -17.94 35.32 -12.24
C LEU A 26 -18.72 34.20 -11.52
N GLU A 27 -19.72 33.61 -12.18
CA GLU A 27 -20.49 32.49 -11.63
C GLU A 27 -19.58 31.28 -11.34
N THR A 28 -19.78 30.62 -10.21
CA THR A 28 -18.95 29.48 -9.81
C THR A 28 -19.13 28.29 -10.76
N CYS A 29 -18.01 27.70 -11.18
CA CYS A 29 -18.03 26.48 -11.96
C CYS A 29 -18.47 25.28 -11.10
N LYS A 30 -19.49 24.54 -11.52
CA LYS A 30 -20.04 23.38 -10.80
C LYS A 30 -19.58 22.03 -11.36
N GLN A 31 -18.67 22.03 -12.33
CA GLN A 31 -18.22 20.83 -13.02
C GLN A 31 -17.30 19.97 -12.13
N ARG A 32 -17.45 18.65 -12.24
CA ARG A 32 -16.52 17.67 -11.64
C ARG A 32 -15.33 17.45 -12.58
N LEU A 33 -14.13 17.69 -12.06
CA LEU A 33 -12.87 17.45 -12.75
C LEU A 33 -12.58 15.94 -12.81
N GLU A 34 -11.71 15.51 -13.72
CA GLU A 34 -11.27 14.11 -13.85
C GLU A 34 -10.68 13.53 -12.56
N CYS A 35 -10.10 14.40 -11.72
CA CYS A 35 -9.62 14.01 -10.40
C CYS A 35 -10.72 13.67 -9.37
N GLY A 36 -12.00 13.73 -9.77
CA GLY A 36 -13.16 13.45 -8.94
C GLY A 36 -13.63 14.65 -8.08
N HIS A 37 -12.84 15.71 -8.00
CA HIS A 37 -13.17 16.91 -7.24
C HIS A 37 -14.00 17.92 -8.05
N HIS A 38 -14.80 18.74 -7.37
CA HIS A 38 -15.49 19.88 -7.97
C HIS A 38 -14.51 21.01 -8.27
N CYS A 39 -14.67 21.63 -9.44
CA CYS A 39 -13.93 22.82 -9.82
C CYS A 39 -14.26 23.96 -8.83
N LYS A 40 -13.24 24.74 -8.45
CA LYS A 40 -13.38 25.92 -7.57
C LYS A 40 -13.19 27.24 -8.32
N GLY A 41 -13.08 27.20 -9.65
CA GLY A 41 -12.98 28.38 -10.50
C GLY A 41 -14.36 28.99 -10.81
N ASN A 42 -14.36 30.08 -11.56
CA ASN A 42 -15.57 30.69 -12.12
C ASN A 42 -15.65 30.46 -13.64
N CYS A 43 -16.76 30.85 -14.27
CA CYS A 43 -16.96 30.70 -15.71
C CYS A 43 -15.93 31.44 -16.57
N TYR A 44 -15.42 32.58 -16.11
CA TYR A 44 -14.36 33.31 -16.81
C TYR A 44 -13.03 32.54 -16.77
N ASP A 45 -12.58 32.15 -15.59
CA ASP A 45 -11.34 31.40 -15.38
C ASP A 45 -11.38 30.01 -16.03
N CYS A 46 -12.57 29.40 -16.12
CA CYS A 46 -12.77 28.11 -16.75
C CYS A 46 -12.94 28.18 -18.28
N VAL A 47 -12.73 29.36 -18.88
CA VAL A 47 -12.96 29.61 -20.32
C VAL A 47 -14.32 29.06 -20.76
N GLN A 48 -15.36 29.43 -20.00
CA GLN A 48 -16.76 29.00 -20.20
C GLN A 48 -16.95 27.47 -20.14
N GLY A 49 -16.10 26.77 -19.37
CA GLY A 49 -16.15 25.32 -19.20
C GLY A 49 -15.28 24.52 -20.17
N ARG A 50 -14.52 25.19 -21.06
CA ARG A 50 -13.61 24.50 -22.00
C ARG A 50 -12.30 24.08 -21.35
N LEU A 51 -11.78 24.89 -20.44
CA LEU A 51 -10.51 24.64 -19.76
C LEU A 51 -10.65 25.03 -18.30
N HIS A 52 -10.76 24.04 -17.42
CA HIS A 52 -10.88 24.31 -16.00
C HIS A 52 -9.56 24.69 -15.34
N VAL A 53 -9.65 25.52 -14.30
CA VAL A 53 -8.51 25.78 -13.42
C VAL A 53 -8.04 24.50 -12.73
N HIS A 54 -6.73 24.45 -12.43
CA HIS A 54 -6.13 23.35 -11.70
C HIS A 54 -6.82 23.10 -10.36
N CYS A 55 -7.01 21.82 -10.03
CA CYS A 55 -7.57 21.44 -8.75
C CYS A 55 -6.62 21.85 -7.61
N ARG A 56 -7.16 22.50 -6.57
CA ARG A 56 -6.42 22.84 -5.35
C ARG A 56 -6.97 22.13 -4.12
N ASN A 57 -7.81 21.12 -4.32
CA ASN A 57 -8.31 20.29 -3.22
C ASN A 57 -7.22 19.35 -2.73
N LYS A 58 -7.29 18.92 -1.47
CA LYS A 58 -6.39 17.88 -0.95
C LYS A 58 -6.59 16.60 -1.76
N CYS A 59 -5.51 16.02 -2.26
CA CYS A 59 -5.60 14.76 -2.96
C CYS A 59 -5.98 13.64 -1.97
N THR A 60 -6.96 12.82 -2.31
CA THR A 60 -7.36 11.66 -1.49
C THR A 60 -6.92 10.33 -2.11
N ARG A 61 -6.23 10.38 -3.26
CA ARG A 61 -5.76 9.19 -3.98
C ARG A 61 -4.71 8.43 -3.16
N VAL A 62 -4.79 7.11 -3.22
CA VAL A 62 -3.82 6.18 -2.65
C VAL A 62 -2.72 5.92 -3.68
N LEU A 63 -1.47 6.14 -3.30
CA LEU A 63 -0.30 5.91 -4.15
C LEU A 63 0.03 4.41 -4.22
N LEU A 64 0.90 4.02 -5.15
CA LEU A 64 1.37 2.62 -5.29
C LEU A 64 2.00 2.06 -4.00
N CYS A 65 2.59 2.92 -3.17
CA CYS A 65 3.10 2.54 -1.85
C CYS A 65 2.01 2.42 -0.77
N SER A 66 0.73 2.37 -1.15
CA SER A 66 -0.45 2.30 -0.27
C SER A 66 -0.61 3.46 0.72
N HIS A 67 0.15 4.54 0.53
CA HIS A 67 -0.02 5.78 1.31
C HIS A 67 -0.96 6.74 0.59
N GLN A 68 -1.81 7.44 1.36
CA GLN A 68 -2.61 8.54 0.83
C GLN A 68 -1.71 9.71 0.45
N CYS A 69 -1.95 10.30 -0.73
CA CYS A 69 -1.24 11.51 -1.17
C CYS A 69 -1.51 12.67 -0.19
N GLN A 70 -0.45 13.37 0.22
CA GLN A 70 -0.54 14.48 1.19
C GLN A 70 -0.54 15.86 0.51
N GLU A 71 -0.46 15.89 -0.82
CA GLU A 71 -0.31 17.11 -1.61
C GLU A 71 -1.64 17.58 -2.20
N SER A 72 -1.63 18.78 -2.79
CA SER A 72 -2.76 19.26 -3.59
C SER A 72 -2.99 18.36 -4.79
N CYS A 73 -4.25 18.15 -5.13
CA CYS A 73 -4.66 17.31 -6.23
C CYS A 73 -4.16 17.86 -7.57
N PHE A 74 -3.17 17.19 -8.15
CA PHE A 74 -2.69 17.45 -9.48
C PHE A 74 -3.13 16.32 -10.44
N GLU A 75 -2.83 16.46 -11.72
CA GLU A 75 -3.06 15.41 -12.72
C GLU A 75 -2.34 14.12 -12.29
N ASN A 76 -1.04 14.23 -12.04
CA ASN A 76 -0.19 13.18 -11.51
C ASN A 76 0.22 13.48 -10.07
N CYS A 77 0.06 12.50 -9.18
CA CYS A 77 0.49 12.67 -7.80
C CYS A 77 2.03 12.58 -7.71
N PRO A 78 2.67 13.47 -6.94
CA PRO A 78 4.10 13.36 -6.70
C PRO A 78 4.45 12.09 -5.91
N PRO A 79 5.73 11.68 -5.92
CA PRO A 79 6.18 10.55 -5.12
C PRO A 79 5.93 10.77 -3.62
N CYS A 80 5.81 9.67 -2.90
CA CYS A 80 5.55 9.69 -1.47
C CYS A 80 6.73 10.29 -0.70
N LYS A 81 6.46 11.31 0.13
CA LYS A 81 7.48 11.96 0.99
C LYS A 81 7.61 11.31 2.39
N ARG A 82 6.83 10.26 2.68
CA ARG A 82 6.91 9.56 3.96
C ARG A 82 8.24 8.79 4.06
N LYS A 83 8.69 8.54 5.29
CA LYS A 83 9.83 7.63 5.54
C LYS A 83 9.44 6.19 5.18
N CYS A 84 10.41 5.41 4.74
CA CYS A 84 10.19 4.00 4.46
C CYS A 84 9.74 3.24 5.73
N PRO A 85 8.67 2.42 5.67
CA PRO A 85 8.22 1.65 6.82
C PRO A 85 9.11 0.43 7.11
N ASN A 86 10.00 0.05 6.19
CA ASN A 86 10.82 -1.14 6.31
C ASN A 86 11.78 -1.03 7.49
N LYS A 87 11.65 -1.96 8.43
CA LYS A 87 12.52 -2.14 9.58
C LYS A 87 12.81 -3.62 9.76
N CYS A 88 13.99 -3.92 10.27
CA CYS A 88 14.33 -5.22 10.81
C CYS A 88 14.77 -5.05 12.26
N ARG A 89 15.12 -6.16 12.92
CA ARG A 89 15.65 -6.13 14.30
C ARG A 89 17.03 -5.47 14.41
N HIS A 90 17.71 -5.23 13.29
CA HIS A 90 19.05 -4.65 13.24
C HIS A 90 19.05 -3.17 12.89
N SER A 91 18.19 -2.74 11.96
CA SER A 91 18.15 -1.36 11.47
C SER A 91 16.78 -0.98 10.92
N ARG A 92 16.55 0.33 10.81
CA ARG A 92 15.39 0.92 10.15
C ARG A 92 15.87 1.61 8.88
N CYS A 93 15.07 1.57 7.81
CA CYS A 93 15.42 2.26 6.57
C CYS A 93 15.15 3.77 6.70
N ASP A 94 16.17 4.60 6.46
CA ASP A 94 16.07 6.06 6.54
C ASP A 94 15.73 6.72 5.19
N LYS A 95 15.61 5.94 4.11
CA LYS A 95 15.24 6.44 2.77
C LYS A 95 13.77 6.86 2.71
N PRO A 96 13.41 7.77 1.77
CA PRO A 96 12.01 8.06 1.49
C PRO A 96 11.30 6.84 0.90
N CYS A 97 9.99 6.80 1.11
CA CYS A 97 9.13 5.73 0.62
C CYS A 97 9.10 5.70 -0.90
N GLY A 98 9.28 4.50 -1.49
CA GLY A 98 9.35 4.31 -2.94
C GLY A 98 10.78 4.18 -3.46
N GLU A 99 11.79 4.53 -2.66
CA GLU A 99 13.18 4.18 -2.98
C GLU A 99 13.51 2.72 -2.63
N ILE A 100 14.41 2.13 -3.42
CA ILE A 100 14.94 0.79 -3.19
C ILE A 100 15.69 0.75 -1.86
N CYS A 101 15.29 -0.20 -1.00
CA CYS A 101 15.94 -0.45 0.27
C CYS A 101 17.14 -1.38 0.08
N PHE A 102 18.24 -1.11 0.78
CA PHE A 102 19.35 -2.05 0.81
C PHE A 102 19.01 -3.25 1.71
N PRO A 103 19.26 -4.49 1.26
CA PRO A 103 19.03 -5.67 2.06
C PRO A 103 19.93 -5.68 3.31
N CYS A 104 19.39 -6.18 4.43
CA CYS A 104 20.15 -6.27 5.67
C CYS A 104 21.12 -7.47 5.64
N ILE A 105 22.42 -7.16 5.64
CA ILE A 105 23.51 -8.15 5.63
C ILE A 105 23.99 -8.58 7.03
N GLN A 106 23.27 -8.18 8.08
CA GLN A 106 23.59 -8.65 9.43
C GLN A 106 23.13 -10.10 9.61
N PRO A 107 23.82 -10.90 10.44
CA PRO A 107 23.39 -12.25 10.78
C PRO A 107 21.97 -12.23 11.36
N CYS A 108 21.12 -13.18 10.96
CA CYS A 108 19.76 -13.24 11.48
C CYS A 108 19.75 -13.38 13.01
N SER A 109 19.05 -12.49 13.71
CA SER A 109 18.94 -12.50 15.17
C SER A 109 17.99 -13.58 15.71
N TRP A 110 17.35 -14.34 14.83
CA TRP A 110 16.38 -15.37 15.20
C TRP A 110 17.08 -16.63 15.71
N LYS A 111 17.15 -16.72 17.04
CA LYS A 111 17.73 -17.85 17.78
C LYS A 111 16.84 -18.19 18.98
N CYS A 112 16.72 -19.47 19.28
CA CYS A 112 16.15 -19.98 20.52
C CYS A 112 17.07 -21.08 21.05
N ARG A 113 16.68 -21.73 22.16
CA ARG A 113 17.47 -22.84 22.72
C ARG A 113 17.51 -24.08 21.81
N HIS A 114 16.54 -24.22 20.91
CA HIS A 114 16.37 -25.41 20.07
C HIS A 114 16.95 -25.20 18.67
N TYR A 115 16.78 -24.00 18.12
CA TYR A 115 17.19 -23.70 16.75
C TYR A 115 17.94 -22.38 16.67
N ARG A 116 18.78 -22.24 15.66
CA ARG A 116 19.49 -20.99 15.33
C ARG A 116 19.52 -20.82 13.81
N CYS A 117 19.08 -19.66 13.33
CA CYS A 117 19.25 -19.31 11.93
C CYS A 117 20.72 -18.95 11.66
N THR A 118 21.27 -19.43 10.55
CA THR A 118 22.64 -19.08 10.11
C THR A 118 22.65 -18.15 8.90
N GLN A 119 21.48 -17.81 8.37
CA GLN A 119 21.32 -16.96 7.18
C GLN A 119 21.43 -15.47 7.52
N LEU A 120 21.58 -14.66 6.48
CA LEU A 120 21.49 -13.21 6.61
C LEU A 120 20.05 -12.79 6.92
N CYS A 121 19.88 -11.61 7.52
CA CYS A 121 18.57 -11.11 7.90
C CYS A 121 17.62 -10.91 6.70
N SER A 122 18.15 -10.62 5.51
CA SER A 122 17.38 -10.47 4.28
C SER A 122 17.06 -11.81 3.58
N GLU A 123 17.67 -12.91 4.02
CA GLU A 123 17.51 -14.21 3.40
C GLU A 123 16.39 -15.01 4.07
N MET A 124 15.85 -15.99 3.34
CA MET A 124 14.92 -16.95 3.90
C MET A 124 15.61 -17.76 5.00
N CYS A 125 15.01 -17.79 6.19
CA CYS A 125 15.57 -18.53 7.33
C CYS A 125 15.63 -20.03 7.02
N ASN A 126 16.78 -20.66 7.33
CA ASN A 126 17.03 -22.09 7.10
C ASN A 126 16.57 -22.99 8.26
N ARG A 127 15.70 -22.49 9.13
CA ARG A 127 15.20 -23.21 10.30
C ARG A 127 13.67 -23.18 10.34
N SER A 128 13.09 -24.21 10.94
CA SER A 128 11.66 -24.23 11.24
C SER A 128 11.32 -23.31 12.42
N ARG A 129 10.03 -22.95 12.54
CA ARG A 129 9.51 -22.29 13.75
C ARG A 129 9.60 -23.23 14.94
N CYS A 130 9.80 -22.67 16.13
CA CYS A 130 9.87 -23.44 17.35
C CYS A 130 8.47 -23.61 17.95
N ASN A 131 8.03 -24.86 18.13
CA ASN A 131 6.74 -25.20 18.75
C ASN A 131 6.85 -25.56 20.24
N GLU A 132 7.98 -25.23 20.88
CA GLU A 132 8.22 -25.48 22.31
C GLU A 132 7.63 -24.36 23.19
N PRO A 133 7.19 -24.65 24.43
CA PRO A 133 6.56 -23.65 25.28
C PRO A 133 7.60 -22.64 25.74
N CYS A 134 7.16 -21.39 25.90
CA CYS A 134 7.99 -20.38 26.53
C CYS A 134 8.23 -20.74 27.99
N ARG A 135 9.50 -20.81 28.41
CA ARG A 135 9.89 -21.14 29.80
C ARG A 135 9.92 -19.93 30.74
N LYS A 136 9.45 -18.77 30.28
CA LYS A 136 9.41 -17.55 31.10
C LYS A 136 8.17 -17.55 31.99
N SER A 137 8.30 -17.03 33.19
CA SER A 137 7.16 -16.67 34.04
C SER A 137 6.82 -15.20 33.83
N LEU A 138 5.53 -14.89 33.83
CA LEU A 138 5.03 -13.51 33.76
C LEU A 138 5.14 -12.84 35.15
N GLN A 139 4.90 -11.52 35.21
CA GLN A 139 4.92 -10.76 36.47
C GLN A 139 3.93 -11.29 37.51
N CYS A 140 2.81 -11.86 37.04
CA CYS A 140 1.82 -12.54 37.88
C CYS A 140 2.27 -13.93 38.38
N SER A 141 3.54 -14.29 38.22
CA SER A 141 4.17 -15.57 38.59
C SER A 141 3.70 -16.82 37.82
N HIS A 142 2.65 -16.71 37.00
CA HIS A 142 2.17 -17.79 36.15
C HIS A 142 3.09 -18.05 34.94
N PRO A 143 3.11 -19.30 34.42
CA PRO A 143 3.84 -19.63 33.20
C PRO A 143 3.32 -18.84 32.00
N CYS A 144 4.24 -18.45 31.11
CA CYS A 144 3.89 -17.79 29.86
C CYS A 144 3.14 -18.76 28.92
N ALA A 145 2.00 -18.32 28.40
CA ALA A 145 1.22 -19.06 27.40
C ALA A 145 1.78 -18.93 25.96
N GLY A 146 2.97 -18.35 25.81
CA GLY A 146 3.58 -18.08 24.51
C GLY A 146 4.48 -19.20 23.98
N LEU A 147 4.95 -19.03 22.74
CA LEU A 147 5.94 -19.91 22.11
C LEU A 147 7.39 -19.47 22.37
N CYS A 148 8.30 -20.46 22.38
CA CYS A 148 9.73 -20.22 22.57
C CYS A 148 10.33 -19.43 21.39
N GLY A 149 10.92 -18.28 21.69
CA GLY A 149 11.60 -17.44 20.69
C GLY A 149 10.74 -16.34 20.09
N GLU A 150 9.44 -16.36 20.37
CA GLU A 150 8.48 -15.32 19.98
C GLU A 150 8.30 -14.29 21.11
N PRO A 151 7.84 -13.06 20.79
CA PRO A 151 7.47 -12.09 21.81
C PRO A 151 6.36 -12.66 22.71
N CYS A 152 6.53 -12.53 24.03
CA CYS A 152 5.56 -13.08 24.98
C CYS A 152 4.28 -12.25 24.96
N PRO A 153 3.09 -12.89 24.98
CA PRO A 153 1.83 -12.17 25.09
C PRO A 153 1.78 -11.37 26.41
N PRO A 154 1.19 -10.16 26.39
CA PRO A 154 1.10 -9.32 27.59
C PRO A 154 0.11 -9.89 28.62
N LYS A 155 -0.91 -10.61 28.15
CA LYS A 155 -1.96 -11.21 28.99
C LYS A 155 -1.58 -12.64 29.41
N CYS A 156 -1.92 -12.97 30.64
CA CYS A 156 -1.73 -14.29 31.22
C CYS A 156 -3.00 -15.14 31.07
N ARG A 157 -2.85 -16.40 30.67
CA ARG A 157 -3.95 -17.38 30.60
C ARG A 157 -4.70 -17.58 31.92
N THR A 158 -3.99 -17.57 33.04
CA THR A 158 -4.61 -17.80 34.36
C THR A 158 -5.30 -16.56 34.92
N CYS A 159 -4.74 -15.37 34.69
CA CYS A 159 -5.33 -14.12 35.21
C CYS A 159 -6.36 -13.48 34.28
N HIS A 160 -6.25 -13.70 32.97
CA HIS A 160 -7.04 -13.04 31.93
C HIS A 160 -7.51 -14.08 30.89
N GLY A 161 -7.96 -15.25 31.36
CA GLY A 161 -8.37 -16.35 30.49
C GLY A 161 -9.51 -15.98 29.55
N ASP A 162 -10.49 -15.25 30.06
CA ASP A 162 -11.67 -14.84 29.30
C ASP A 162 -11.29 -13.92 28.11
N GLU A 163 -10.41 -12.94 28.36
CA GLU A 163 -9.93 -12.01 27.32
C GLU A 163 -9.04 -12.65 26.25
N LEU A 164 -8.50 -13.84 26.52
CA LEU A 164 -7.70 -14.62 25.57
C LEU A 164 -8.54 -15.65 24.80
N ALA A 165 -9.75 -15.97 25.26
CA ALA A 165 -10.68 -16.89 24.62
C ALA A 165 -11.68 -16.20 23.68
N GLU A 166 -11.76 -14.86 23.73
CA GLU A 166 -12.65 -14.06 22.87
C GLU A 166 -12.20 -13.94 21.41
N ILE A 167 -11.04 -14.49 21.00
CA ILE A 167 -10.55 -14.34 19.63
C ILE A 167 -11.04 -15.55 18.80
N PHE A 168 -11.81 -15.22 17.75
CA PHE A 168 -12.77 -16.06 17.02
C PHE A 168 -12.18 -17.21 16.15
N PHE A 169 -11.04 -17.81 16.52
CA PHE A 169 -10.36 -18.85 15.71
C PHE A 169 -10.50 -20.29 16.25
N GLY A 170 -11.31 -20.50 17.30
CA GLY A 170 -11.89 -21.81 17.64
C GLY A 170 -10.96 -22.85 18.28
N ALA A 171 -9.71 -22.51 18.58
CA ALA A 171 -8.77 -23.40 19.30
C ALA A 171 -8.08 -22.70 20.49
N GLU A 172 -8.57 -21.53 20.90
CA GLU A 172 -7.92 -20.68 21.90
C GLU A 172 -8.29 -21.04 23.34
N ASP A 173 -9.47 -21.64 23.50
CA ASP A 173 -10.02 -22.16 24.74
C ASP A 173 -9.34 -23.46 25.19
N GLU A 174 -8.70 -24.21 24.27
CA GLU A 174 -8.01 -25.46 24.60
C GLU A 174 -6.93 -25.22 25.66
N PRO A 175 -6.84 -26.06 26.73
CA PRO A 175 -5.91 -25.89 27.85
C PRO A 175 -4.43 -25.84 27.44
N GLY A 176 -4.09 -26.40 26.27
CA GLY A 176 -2.75 -26.39 25.68
C GLY A 176 -2.49 -25.28 24.65
N ALA A 177 -3.48 -24.45 24.33
CA ALA A 177 -3.37 -23.40 23.33
C ALA A 177 -2.24 -22.41 23.66
N ARG A 178 -1.50 -22.02 22.63
CA ARG A 178 -0.35 -21.13 22.74
C ARG A 178 -0.49 -19.94 21.85
N PHE A 179 0.01 -18.80 22.33
CA PHE A 179 -0.23 -17.50 21.70
C PHE A 179 1.07 -16.90 21.16
N VAL A 180 0.96 -16.21 20.04
CA VAL A 180 1.99 -15.36 19.45
C VAL A 180 1.46 -13.94 19.39
N LEU A 181 2.29 -12.98 19.79
CA LEU A 181 1.97 -11.57 19.72
C LEU A 181 2.30 -11.03 18.32
N LEU A 182 1.30 -10.48 17.64
CA LEU A 182 1.52 -9.77 16.38
C LEU A 182 2.11 -8.39 16.68
N GLU A 183 3.39 -8.17 16.37
CA GLU A 183 4.10 -6.93 16.71
C GLU A 183 3.52 -5.68 16.02
N ASP A 184 2.79 -5.85 14.92
CA ASP A 184 2.20 -4.74 14.14
C ASP A 184 0.95 -4.16 14.81
N CYS A 185 0.18 -4.97 15.54
CA CYS A 185 -1.08 -4.56 16.16
C CYS A 185 -1.18 -4.86 17.65
N GLY A 186 -0.22 -5.58 18.24
CA GLY A 186 -0.18 -5.91 19.66
C GLY A 186 -1.20 -6.95 20.11
N HIS A 187 -1.87 -7.63 19.18
CA HIS A 187 -2.87 -8.64 19.50
C HIS A 187 -2.23 -10.03 19.66
N PRO A 188 -2.57 -10.79 20.72
CA PRO A 188 -2.24 -12.21 20.81
C PRO A 188 -3.08 -13.01 19.81
N SER A 189 -2.53 -14.08 19.24
CA SER A 189 -3.22 -14.98 18.33
C SER A 189 -2.68 -16.39 18.45
N VAL A 190 -3.51 -17.41 18.22
CA VAL A 190 -3.03 -18.79 18.07
C VAL A 190 -2.39 -19.00 16.69
N PRO A 191 -1.26 -19.72 16.58
CA PRO A 191 -0.70 -20.09 15.29
C PRO A 191 -1.68 -20.99 14.52
N SER A 192 -1.96 -20.67 13.26
CA SER A 192 -2.78 -21.53 12.40
C SER A 192 -2.18 -22.94 12.28
N PRO A 193 -2.95 -24.02 12.48
CA PRO A 193 -2.46 -25.36 12.24
C PRO A 193 -2.23 -25.58 10.75
N GLY A 194 -0.98 -25.83 10.35
CA GLY A 194 -0.69 -26.52 9.08
C GLY A 194 -0.39 -25.68 7.83
N THR A 195 0.42 -24.63 7.90
CA THR A 195 1.15 -24.18 6.69
C THR A 195 2.61 -23.86 6.99
N ASP A 196 3.47 -24.87 6.82
CA ASP A 196 4.81 -24.66 6.28
C ASP A 196 4.63 -24.23 4.82
N ARG A 197 4.34 -22.94 4.64
CA ARG A 197 4.51 -22.23 3.38
C ARG A 197 4.43 -20.75 3.72
N SER A 198 5.38 -20.01 3.16
CA SER A 198 5.41 -18.55 3.06
C SER A 198 4.00 -17.94 2.98
N PRO A 199 3.75 -16.75 3.56
CA PRO A 199 2.40 -16.21 3.69
C PRO A 199 1.77 -16.09 2.31
N THR A 200 0.94 -17.07 1.96
CA THR A 200 0.12 -17.05 0.76
C THR A 200 -1.20 -16.50 1.25
N THR A 201 -1.36 -15.20 1.00
CA THR A 201 -2.59 -14.40 1.04
C THR A 201 -3.86 -15.26 1.09
N THR A 202 -4.29 -15.60 2.29
CA THR A 202 -5.69 -15.98 2.55
C THR A 202 -6.30 -14.75 3.19
N PHE A 203 -7.22 -14.13 2.45
CA PHE A 203 -8.01 -12.98 2.88
C PHE A 203 -8.77 -13.32 4.18
N LEU A 204 -8.16 -13.04 5.32
CA LEU A 204 -8.88 -12.68 6.54
C LEU A 204 -8.93 -11.16 6.54
N ALA A 205 -10.12 -10.57 6.60
CA ALA A 205 -10.32 -9.14 6.76
C ALA A 205 -9.45 -8.65 7.94
N PRO A 206 -8.34 -7.92 7.70
CA PRO A 206 -7.39 -7.66 8.76
C PRO A 206 -7.31 -6.16 9.04
N CYS A 207 -6.77 -5.79 10.20
CA CYS A 207 -6.10 -4.52 10.35
C CYS A 207 -5.29 -4.24 9.07
N MET A 208 -5.55 -3.11 8.38
CA MET A 208 -4.83 -2.75 7.16
C MET A 208 -3.36 -2.48 7.49
N VAL A 209 -2.57 -3.54 7.58
CA VAL A 209 -1.12 -3.48 7.57
C VAL A 209 -0.73 -3.31 6.10
N PRO A 210 0.00 -2.25 5.71
CA PRO A 210 0.57 -2.21 4.36
C PRO A 210 1.46 -3.46 4.21
N PRO A 211 1.45 -4.11 3.03
CA PRO A 211 2.30 -5.28 2.84
C PRO A 211 3.75 -4.91 3.21
N PRO A 212 4.52 -5.80 3.88
CA PRO A 212 5.96 -5.62 3.90
C PRO A 212 6.41 -5.53 2.45
N CYS A 213 7.33 -4.61 2.13
CA CYS A 213 7.99 -4.60 0.84
C CYS A 213 8.82 -5.89 0.70
N SER A 214 8.15 -6.97 0.35
CA SER A 214 8.75 -8.20 -0.10
C SER A 214 9.30 -7.92 -1.49
N SER A 215 10.62 -8.04 -1.64
CA SER A 215 11.34 -8.15 -2.91
C SER A 215 11.04 -7.05 -3.94
N SER A 216 11.82 -5.97 -3.89
CA SER A 216 12.23 -5.30 -5.13
C SER A 216 13.17 -6.25 -5.89
N GLN A 217 12.61 -7.21 -6.64
CA GLN A 217 13.28 -7.68 -7.84
C GLN A 217 13.05 -6.61 -8.90
N PRO A 218 14.10 -6.04 -9.52
CA PRO A 218 13.89 -5.30 -10.76
C PRO A 218 13.30 -6.28 -11.79
N PRO A 219 12.33 -5.87 -12.64
CA PRO A 219 11.96 -6.69 -13.78
C PRO A 219 13.22 -6.84 -14.63
N LEU A 220 13.65 -8.09 -14.82
CA LEU A 220 14.55 -8.42 -15.92
C LEU A 220 13.83 -7.99 -17.20
N LEU A 221 14.33 -6.95 -17.83
CA LEU A 221 13.96 -6.57 -19.19
C LEU A 221 14.44 -7.70 -20.12
N THR A 222 13.61 -8.74 -20.28
CA THR A 222 13.68 -9.59 -21.45
C THR A 222 12.91 -8.90 -22.56
N PRO A 223 13.50 -8.60 -23.73
CA PRO A 223 12.73 -8.19 -24.89
C PRO A 223 11.91 -9.39 -25.36
N ALA A 224 10.61 -9.39 -25.04
CA ALA A 224 9.66 -10.32 -25.63
C ALA A 224 9.30 -9.80 -27.03
N CYS A 225 9.90 -10.40 -28.06
CA CYS A 225 9.36 -10.35 -29.41
C CYS A 225 7.96 -10.96 -29.41
N THR A 226 6.95 -10.16 -29.70
CA THR A 226 5.61 -10.64 -30.04
C THR A 226 5.61 -11.16 -31.48
N PRO A 227 5.03 -12.33 -31.78
CA PRO A 227 4.56 -12.62 -33.12
C PRO A 227 3.16 -12.02 -33.32
N ASP A 228 3.05 -11.16 -34.33
CA ASP A 228 1.82 -10.68 -34.94
C ASP A 228 0.97 -11.82 -35.49
N VAL A 229 -0.34 -11.75 -35.23
CA VAL A 229 -1.38 -12.43 -36.01
C VAL A 229 -2.26 -11.36 -36.65
N ALA A 230 -1.97 -11.03 -37.90
CA ALA A 230 -2.93 -10.43 -38.81
C ALA A 230 -2.63 -10.89 -40.24
N SER A 231 -3.56 -11.68 -40.76
CA SER A 231 -3.69 -12.08 -42.15
C SER A 231 -3.93 -10.84 -43.03
N ASP A 232 -3.15 -10.68 -44.09
CA ASP A 232 -3.62 -10.90 -45.48
C ASP A 232 -2.80 -10.08 -46.50
N SER A 233 -2.50 -10.76 -47.60
CA SER A 233 -2.22 -10.25 -48.94
C SER A 233 -0.87 -9.55 -49.23
N SER A 234 -0.06 -10.27 -50.04
CA SER A 234 0.64 -9.78 -51.24
C SER A 234 2.17 -9.80 -51.24
N ARG A 235 2.71 -10.88 -51.86
CA ARG A 235 3.91 -10.94 -52.73
C ARG A 235 5.32 -10.69 -52.16
N ASP A 236 6.05 -11.80 -52.04
CA ASP A 236 7.51 -11.93 -52.21
C ASP A 236 8.00 -11.30 -53.53
N PRO A 237 9.19 -10.67 -53.54
CA PRO A 237 10.38 -11.41 -53.98
C PRO A 237 11.67 -11.00 -53.25
N TRP A 238 12.75 -11.78 -53.45
CA TRP A 238 14.14 -11.56 -53.02
C TRP A 238 14.61 -12.31 -51.76
N ARG A 239 14.71 -13.62 -51.98
CA ARG A 239 15.76 -14.53 -51.53
C ARG A 239 17.16 -13.88 -51.63
N ASP A 240 17.98 -13.99 -50.59
CA ASP A 240 19.32 -14.61 -50.63
C ASP A 240 20.28 -14.15 -49.51
N SER A 241 21.03 -15.13 -49.00
CA SER A 241 22.37 -15.04 -48.40
C SER A 241 22.53 -14.74 -46.89
N CYS A 242 22.52 -15.81 -46.08
CA CYS A 242 23.38 -15.93 -44.89
C CYS A 242 24.65 -16.72 -45.24
N PRO A 243 25.83 -16.36 -44.70
CA PRO A 243 26.90 -17.32 -44.46
C PRO A 243 27.06 -17.61 -42.95
N ARG A 244 27.20 -18.91 -42.63
CA ARG A 244 27.83 -19.47 -41.42
C ARG A 244 29.26 -19.89 -41.80
N PRO A 245 30.17 -20.23 -40.87
CA PRO A 245 30.00 -20.44 -39.42
C PRO A 245 30.62 -19.36 -38.52
#